data_AF-A0A1H6J4X6-F1
#
_entry.id   AF-A0A1H6J4X6-F1
#
_cell.length_a   1.000
_cell.length_b   1.000
_cell.length_c   1.000
_cell.angle_alpha   90.00
_cell.angle_beta   90.00
_cell.angle_gamma   90.00
#
_symmetry.space_group_name_H-M   'P 1'
#
loop_
_entity.id
_entity.type
_entity.pdbx_description
1 polymer ?
#
loop_
_entity_poly.entity_id
_entity_poly.type
_entity_poly.pdbx_seq_one_letter_code
_entity_poly.pdbx_strand_id
1 'polypeptide(L)' 'MVLKQSNLNTHHLEDLIDDIIESDLPYLCDIQLFENIKNASLLDHIDRMGKVFYRGDK' A
#
# COMPACT_ATOMS: atom_id res chain seq x y z
N MET A 1 -3.40 -3.14 2.08
CA MET A 1 -2.66 -2.93 0.81
C MET A 1 -1.31 -2.32 1.14
N VAL A 2 -0.25 -2.75 0.47
CA VAL A 2 1.10 -2.24 0.74
C VAL A 2 1.73 -1.79 -0.57
N LEU A 3 2.22 -0.55 -0.58
CA LEU A 3 2.89 0.08 -1.71
C LEU A 3 4.40 -0.04 -1.49
N LYS A 4 5.14 -0.46 -2.52
CA LYS A 4 6.60 -0.68 -2.46
C LYS A 4 7.29 0.15 -3.52
N GLN A 5 8.46 0.69 -3.18
CA GLN A 5 9.37 1.38 -4.09
C GLN A 5 8.69 2.54 -4.83
N SER A 6 7.88 3.29 -4.10
CA SER A 6 7.06 4.37 -4.66
C SER A 6 7.75 5.71 -4.38
N ASN A 7 7.83 6.60 -5.38
CA ASN A 7 8.23 8.00 -5.18
C ASN A 7 7.06 8.84 -4.65
N LEU A 8 6.23 8.28 -3.78
CA LEU A 8 5.07 8.94 -3.21
C LEU A 8 5.49 9.74 -1.99
N ASN A 9 5.04 11.00 -1.92
CA ASN A 9 5.10 11.79 -0.70
C ASN A 9 3.83 11.52 0.13
N THR A 10 3.76 12.10 1.33
CA THR A 10 2.61 11.93 2.23
C THR A 10 1.30 12.39 1.61
N HIS A 11 1.29 13.48 0.83
CA HIS A 11 0.08 13.99 0.20
C HIS A 11 -0.50 13.04 -0.84
N HIS A 12 0.35 12.45 -1.69
CA HIS A 12 -0.13 11.45 -2.65
C HIS A 12 -0.72 10.20 -1.95
N LEU A 13 -0.25 9.89 -0.74
CA LEU A 13 -0.81 8.79 0.05
C LEU A 13 -2.17 9.17 0.65
N GLU A 14 -2.33 10.40 1.14
CA GLU A 14 -3.60 10.95 1.62
C GLU A 14 -4.65 10.93 0.51
N ASP A 15 -4.31 11.47 -0.67
CA ASP A 15 -5.20 11.48 -1.85
C ASP A 15 -5.66 10.06 -2.22
N LEU A 16 -4.73 9.10 -2.22
CA LEU A 16 -5.06 7.70 -2.53
C LEU A 16 -5.96 7.06 -1.46
N ILE A 17 -5.77 7.40 -0.19
CA ILE A 17 -6.62 6.91 0.89
C ILE A 17 -8.05 7.45 0.71
N ASP A 18 -8.18 8.73 0.40
CA ASP A 18 -9.48 9.36 0.15
C ASP A 18 -10.18 8.73 -1.06
N ASP A 19 -9.47 8.53 -2.18
CA ASP A 19 -10.00 7.83 -3.37
C ASP A 19 -10.51 6.42 -3.05
N ILE A 20 -9.81 5.69 -2.17
CA ILE A 20 -10.20 4.34 -1.76
C ILE A 20 -11.41 4.36 -0.83
N ILE A 21 -11.51 5.36 0.05
CA ILE A 21 -12.68 5.56 0.92
C ILE A 21 -13.92 5.92 0.10
N GLU A 22 -13.75 6.72 -0.96
CA GLU A 22 -14.84 7.12 -1.86
C GLU A 22 -15.19 6.05 -2.91
N SER A 23 -14.35 5.03 -3.08
CA SER A 23 -14.56 3.97 -4.06
C SER A 23 -15.71 3.01 -3.71
N ASP A 24 -16.20 2.29 -4.72
CA ASP A 24 -17.20 1.23 -4.57
C ASP A 24 -16.64 -0.07 -3.94
N LEU A 25 -15.46 -0.03 -3.31
CA LEU A 25 -14.90 -1.20 -2.64
C LEU A 25 -15.83 -1.62 -1.50
N PRO A 26 -16.24 -2.91 -1.43
CA PRO A 26 -17.18 -3.37 -0.41
C PRO A 26 -16.56 -3.42 1.00
N TYR A 27 -15.26 -3.13 1.13
CA TYR A 27 -14.51 -3.17 2.37
C TYR A 27 -13.50 -2.03 2.45
N LEU A 28 -13.29 -1.52 3.66
CA LEU A 28 -12.20 -0.60 3.96
C LEU A 28 -10.85 -1.30 3.73
N CYS A 29 -9.95 -0.58 3.07
CA CYS A 29 -8.61 -1.05 2.79
C CYS A 29 -7.62 -0.20 3.58
N ASP A 30 -6.84 -0.84 4.45
CA ASP A 30 -5.65 -0.19 5.04
C ASP A 30 -4.58 -0.03 3.96
N ILE A 31 -3.93 1.12 3.86
CA ILE A 31 -2.90 1.42 2.85
C ILE A 31 -1.64 1.88 3.56
N GLN A 32 -0.53 1.20 3.28
CA GLN A 32 0.75 1.46 3.93
C GLN A 32 1.90 1.53 2.94
N LEU A 33 2.84 2.44 3.17
CA LEU A 33 4.13 2.46 2.50
C LEU A 33 5.04 1.43 3.17
N PHE A 34 5.58 0.50 2.38
CA PHE A 34 6.43 -0.58 2.89
C PHE A 34 7.66 -0.03 3.62
N GLU A 35 8.23 1.05 3.12
CA GLU A 35 9.41 1.72 3.66
C GLU A 35 9.18 2.30 5.07
N ASN A 36 7.91 2.55 5.43
CA ASN A 36 7.54 3.08 6.75
C ASN A 36 7.28 1.98 7.78
N ILE A 37 7.17 0.71 7.36
CA ILE A 37 6.92 -0.41 8.27
C ILE A 37 8.20 -0.78 9.01
N LYS A 38 8.22 -0.56 10.32
CA LYS A 38 9.40 -0.86 11.17
C LYS A 38 9.43 -2.29 11.72
N ASN A 39 8.32 -3.02 11.62
CA ASN A 39 8.22 -4.38 12.15
C ASN A 39 8.78 -5.39 11.14
N ALA A 40 9.97 -5.93 11.43
CA ALA A 40 10.65 -6.89 10.57
C ALA A 40 9.86 -8.17 10.30
N SER A 41 9.07 -8.65 11.27
CA SER A 41 8.23 -9.83 11.10
C SER A 41 7.08 -9.57 10.13
N LEU A 42 6.50 -8.37 10.18
CA LEU A 42 5.47 -7.95 9.24
C LEU A 42 6.04 -7.80 7.82
N LEU A 43 7.23 -7.20 7.68
CA LEU A 43 7.92 -7.10 6.39
C LEU A 43 8.13 -8.49 5.75
N ASP A 44 8.71 -9.43 6.50
CA ASP A 44 8.94 -10.82 6.07
C ASP A 44 7.63 -11.54 5.71
N HIS A 45 6.57 -11.33 6.49
CA HIS A 45 5.25 -11.88 6.17
C HIS A 45 4.71 -11.32 4.84
N ILE A 46 4.78 -10.00 4.63
CA ILE A 46 4.34 -9.35 3.39
C ILE A 46 5.14 -9.86 2.20
N ASP A 47 6.46 -10.05 2.34
CA ASP A 47 7.32 -10.56 1.27
C ASP A 47 6.99 -12.00 0.89
N ARG A 48 6.69 -12.87 1.86
CA ARG A 48 6.37 -14.28 1.58
C ARG A 48 4.94 -14.52 1.13
N MET A 49 3.98 -13.82 1.74
CA MET A 49 2.55 -14.10 1.60
C MET A 49 1.81 -13.08 0.73
N GLY A 50 2.43 -11.93 0.48
CA GLY A 50 1.84 -10.87 -0.34
C GLY A 50 1.61 -11.32 -1.78
N LYS A 51 0.54 -10.79 -2.39
CA LYS A 51 0.24 -10.98 -3.81
C LYS A 51 0.36 -9.66 -4.54
N VAL A 52 1.20 -9.63 -5.57
CA VAL A 52 1.30 -8.48 -6.45
C VAL A 52 0.10 -8.48 -7.40
N PHE A 53 -0.74 -7.45 -7.31
CA PHE A 53 -1.90 -7.27 -8.18
C PHE A 53 -1.73 -6.08 -9.15
N TYR A 54 -0.73 -5.22 -8.91
CA TYR A 54 -0.36 -4.12 -9.80
C TYR A 54 1.17 -3.93 -9.79
N ARG A 55 1.73 -3.66 -10.97
CA ARG A 55 3.08 -3.14 -11.17
C ARG A 55 2.95 -2.00 -12.17
N GLY A 56 3.43 -0.82 -11.83
CA GLY A 56 3.53 0.26 -12.80
C GLY A 56 4.54 -0.14 -13.87
N ASP A 57 4.12 -0.09 -15.14
CA ASP A 57 5.07 -0.21 -16.24
C ASP A 57 5.97 1.03 -16.28
N LYS A 58 7.23 0.83 -16.71
CA LYS A 58 8.24 1.90 -16.80
C LYS A 58 7.88 2.96 -17.83
#